data_AF-A0A3E4XKK6-F1
#
_entry.id   AF-A0A3E4XKK6-F1
#
_cell.length_a   1.000
_cell.length_b   1.000
_cell.length_c   1.000
_cell.angle_alpha   90.00
_cell.angle_beta   90.00
_cell.angle_gamma   90.00
#
_symmetry.space_group_name_H-M   'P 1'
#
loop_
_entity.id
_entity.type
_entity.pdbx_description
1 polymer ?
#
loop_
_entity_poly.entity_id
_entity_poly.type
_entity_poly.pdbx_seq_one_letter_code
_entity_poly.pdbx_strand_id
1 'polypeptide(L)'
;MLLKKQVRGGVLLYALFMAGIFTLLLHVYLERVVASSRQNQAQMTSSQSRLMAEMTMNLVDKEAGAFSFSQGTTTYEVKDKQVIVRVASKGQIKTYRYVKKQEQK
;
A
#
# COMPACT_ATOMS: atom_id res chain seq x y z
N MET A 1 -34.27 -47.65 -0.18
CA MET A 1 -33.30 -48.15 -1.20
C MET A 1 -32.08 -47.24 -1.20
N LEU A 2 -30.94 -47.72 -0.69
CA LEU A 2 -29.67 -46.98 -0.72
C LEU A 2 -29.15 -46.94 -2.17
N LEU A 3 -29.03 -45.76 -2.77
CA LEU A 3 -28.36 -45.59 -4.07
C LEU A 3 -26.85 -45.84 -3.91
N LYS A 4 -26.42 -47.10 -4.04
CA LYS A 4 -25.01 -47.46 -4.07
C LYS A 4 -24.48 -47.20 -5.49
N LYS A 5 -24.17 -45.95 -5.80
CA LYS A 5 -23.59 -45.55 -7.09
C LYS A 5 -22.12 -45.98 -7.12
N GLN A 6 -21.85 -47.13 -7.75
CA GLN A 6 -20.50 -47.67 -7.88
C GLN A 6 -19.74 -46.91 -8.96
N VAL A 7 -19.00 -45.88 -8.54
CA VAL A 7 -18.17 -45.08 -9.45
C VAL A 7 -16.91 -45.87 -9.79
N ARG A 8 -16.55 -45.95 -11.08
CA ARG A 8 -15.31 -46.59 -11.53
C ARG A 8 -14.13 -45.86 -10.87
N GLY A 9 -13.20 -46.57 -10.24
CA GLY A 9 -12.09 -45.97 -9.48
C GLY A 9 -11.26 -44.96 -10.28
N GLY A 10 -11.13 -45.15 -11.60
CA GLY A 10 -10.47 -44.17 -12.49
C GLY A 10 -11.17 -42.82 -12.57
N VAL A 11 -12.51 -42.77 -12.43
CA VAL A 11 -13.28 -41.51 -12.38
C VAL A 11 -13.00 -40.78 -11.07
N LEU A 12 -12.89 -41.50 -9.96
CA LEU A 12 -12.50 -40.92 -8.67
C LEU A 12 -11.10 -40.33 -8.72
N LEU A 13 -10.14 -41.07 -9.30
CA LEU A 13 -8.76 -40.64 -9.40
C LEU A 13 -8.60 -39.41 -10.31
N TYR A 14 -9.32 -39.38 -11.44
CA TYR A 14 -9.37 -38.21 -12.32
C TYR A 14 -9.97 -36.99 -11.63
N ALA A 15 -11.08 -37.17 -10.90
CA ALA A 15 -11.71 -36.08 -10.16
C ALA A 15 -10.75 -35.51 -9.10
N LEU A 16 -10.04 -36.36 -8.38
CA LEU A 16 -9.06 -35.94 -7.38
C LEU A 16 -7.88 -35.18 -8.01
N PHE A 17 -7.37 -35.67 -9.15
CA PHE A 17 -6.31 -35.01 -9.89
C PHE A 17 -6.75 -33.63 -10.40
N MET A 18 -7.95 -33.54 -10.99
CA MET A 18 -8.52 -32.27 -11.47
C MET A 18 -8.79 -31.29 -10.33
N ALA A 19 -9.26 -31.77 -9.17
CA ALA A 19 -9.40 -30.93 -7.97
C ALA A 19 -8.04 -30.40 -7.51
N GLY A 20 -6.99 -31.21 -7.52
CA GLY A 20 -5.64 -30.79 -7.15
C GLY A 20 -5.06 -29.70 -8.06
N ILE A 21 -5.27 -29.80 -9.37
CA ILE A 21 -4.86 -28.74 -10.31
C ILE A 21 -5.66 -27.46 -10.03
N PHE A 22 -6.97 -27.59 -9.84
CA PHE A 22 -7.85 -26.46 -9.57
C PHE A 22 -7.49 -25.74 -8.27
N THR A 23 -7.20 -26.46 -7.19
CA THR A 23 -6.79 -25.85 -5.92
C THR A 23 -5.46 -25.12 -6.04
N LEU A 24 -4.50 -25.67 -6.79
CA LEU A 24 -3.22 -25.00 -7.04
C LEU A 24 -3.41 -23.67 -7.78
N LEU A 25 -4.19 -23.68 -8.86
CA LEU A 25 -4.51 -22.47 -9.62
C LEU A 25 -5.25 -21.44 -8.77
N LEU A 26 -6.24 -21.90 -7.99
CA LEU A 26 -7.02 -21.04 -7.11
C LEU A 26 -6.14 -20.40 -6.03
N HIS A 27 -5.22 -21.17 -5.43
CA HIS A 27 -4.30 -20.67 -4.42
C HIS A 27 -3.42 -19.55 -4.97
N VAL A 28 -2.74 -19.81 -6.10
CA VAL A 28 -1.89 -18.80 -6.77
C VAL A 28 -2.69 -17.55 -7.14
N TYR A 29 -3.92 -17.72 -7.63
CA TYR A 29 -4.78 -16.59 -7.98
C TYR A 29 -5.14 -15.74 -6.76
N LEU A 30 -5.63 -16.36 -5.66
CA LEU A 30 -5.97 -15.64 -4.44
C LEU A 30 -4.76 -14.92 -3.86
N GLU A 31 -3.62 -15.60 -3.79
CA GLU A 31 -2.38 -15.00 -3.28
C GLU A 31 -1.96 -13.78 -4.10
N ARG A 32 -2.03 -13.87 -5.44
CA ARG A 32 -1.72 -12.75 -6.32
C ARG A 32 -2.69 -11.58 -6.13
N VAL A 33 -3.98 -11.85 -5.97
CA VAL A 33 -5.00 -10.81 -5.73
C VAL A 33 -4.78 -10.12 -4.39
N VAL A 34 -4.50 -10.88 -3.33
CA VAL A 34 -4.23 -10.32 -1.99
C VAL A 34 -2.92 -9.53 -1.99
N ALA A 35 -1.86 -10.04 -2.61
CA ALA A 35 -0.59 -9.35 -2.75
C ALA A 35 -0.74 -8.04 -3.52
N SER A 36 -1.46 -8.07 -4.65
CA SER A 36 -1.76 -6.88 -5.46
C SER A 36 -2.56 -5.85 -4.67
N SER A 37 -3.58 -6.28 -3.92
CA SER A 37 -4.36 -5.39 -3.05
C SER A 37 -3.50 -4.74 -1.97
N ARG A 38 -2.66 -5.51 -1.29
CA ARG A 38 -1.71 -4.98 -0.28
C ARG A 38 -0.73 -3.99 -0.90
N GLN A 39 -0.19 -4.32 -2.06
CA GLN A 39 0.73 -3.44 -2.78
C GLN A 39 0.04 -2.16 -3.23
N ASN A 40 -1.19 -2.22 -3.74
CA ASN A 40 -1.95 -1.04 -4.14
C ASN A 40 -2.26 -0.15 -2.94
N GLN A 41 -2.67 -0.72 -1.80
CA GLN A 41 -2.88 0.02 -0.56
C GLN A 41 -1.59 0.70 -0.06
N ALA A 42 -0.45 0.01 -0.13
CA ALA A 42 0.85 0.57 0.23
C ALA A 42 1.26 1.71 -0.71
N GLN A 43 1.04 1.55 -2.02
CA GLN A 43 1.31 2.59 -3.02
C GLN A 43 0.43 3.82 -2.80
N MET A 44 -0.88 3.65 -2.60
CA MET A 44 -1.81 4.75 -2.31
C MET A 44 -1.40 5.52 -1.05
N THR A 45 -1.05 4.81 0.02
CA THR A 45 -0.57 5.44 1.27
C THR A 45 0.74 6.21 1.04
N SER A 46 1.65 5.68 0.21
CA SER A 46 2.91 6.34 -0.13
C SER A 46 2.72 7.60 -0.98
N SER A 47 1.83 7.54 -1.98
CA SER A 47 1.48 8.69 -2.82
C SER A 47 0.80 9.76 -1.97
N GLN A 48 -0.11 9.38 -1.08
CA GLN A 48 -0.77 10.29 -0.17
C GLN A 48 0.22 10.99 0.77
N SER A 49 1.14 10.25 1.40
CA SER A 49 2.15 10.87 2.26
C SER A 49 3.06 11.82 1.47
N ARG A 50 3.37 11.50 0.21
CA ARG A 50 4.14 12.40 -0.66
C ARG A 50 3.38 13.68 -0.98
N LEU A 51 2.10 13.58 -1.34
CA LEU A 51 1.24 14.75 -1.60
C LEU A 51 1.10 15.63 -0.35
N MET A 52 0.93 15.03 0.82
CA MET A 52 0.88 15.78 2.10
C MET A 52 2.20 16.51 2.37
N ALA A 53 3.33 15.90 2.02
CA ALA A 53 4.63 16.53 2.18
C ALA A 53 4.84 17.69 1.18
N GLU A 54 4.40 17.54 -0.07
CA GLU A 54 4.42 18.61 -1.08
C GLU A 54 3.45 19.75 -0.72
N MET A 55 2.25 19.46 -0.22
CA MET A 55 1.32 20.48 0.28
C MET A 55 1.92 21.23 1.48
N THR A 56 2.57 20.51 2.40
CA THR A 56 3.28 21.12 3.52
C THR A 56 4.36 22.07 3.03
N MET A 57 5.12 21.68 2.00
CA MET A 57 6.14 22.54 1.39
C MET A 57 5.57 23.85 0.84
N ASN A 58 4.39 23.82 0.22
CA ASN A 58 3.70 25.03 -0.26
C ASN A 58 3.17 25.93 0.86
N LEU A 59 2.93 25.37 2.05
CA LEU A 59 2.39 26.08 3.22
C LEU A 59 3.49 26.47 4.24
N VAL A 60 4.75 26.11 3.99
CA VAL A 60 5.87 26.46 4.88
C VAL A 60 6.13 27.96 4.83
N ASP A 61 5.73 28.64 5.90
CA ASP A 61 5.96 30.08 6.11
C ASP A 61 6.97 30.33 7.25
N LYS A 62 7.24 29.32 8.09
CA LYS A 62 8.09 29.41 9.29
C LYS A 62 9.24 28.41 9.26
N GLU A 63 10.20 28.56 10.18
CA GLU A 63 11.36 27.66 10.29
C GLU A 63 10.99 26.24 10.76
N ALA A 64 9.92 26.08 11.52
CA ALA A 64 9.39 24.77 11.90
C ALA A 64 7.88 24.87 12.18
N GLY A 65 7.17 23.76 12.00
CA GLY A 65 5.75 23.69 12.29
C GLY A 65 5.15 22.31 12.06
N ALA A 66 3.84 22.22 12.29
CA ALA A 66 3.07 21.01 12.04
C ALA A 66 1.75 21.37 11.35
N PHE A 67 1.31 20.52 10.42
CA PHE A 67 0.00 20.62 9.79
C PHE A 67 -0.76 19.32 10.01
N SER A 68 -2.04 19.44 10.39
CA SER A 68 -2.95 18.31 10.52
C SER A 68 -3.78 18.19 9.25
N PHE A 69 -3.69 17.03 8.60
CA PHE A 69 -4.55 16.65 7.47
C PHE A 69 -5.52 15.57 7.93
N SER A 70 -6.61 15.36 7.18
CA SER A 70 -7.59 14.33 7.53
C SER A 70 -7.03 12.91 7.49
N GLN A 71 -5.89 12.68 6.83
CA GLN A 71 -5.26 11.36 6.72
C GLN A 71 -3.95 11.21 7.50
N GLY A 72 -3.55 12.23 8.28
CA GLY A 72 -2.37 12.18 9.13
C GLY A 72 -1.82 13.57 9.46
N THR A 73 -0.75 13.61 10.23
CA THR A 73 -0.09 14.86 10.61
C THR A 73 1.25 14.95 9.91
N THR A 74 1.58 16.12 9.37
CA THR A 74 2.91 16.43 8.88
C THR A 74 3.61 17.37 9.85
N THR A 75 4.89 17.14 10.06
CA THR A 75 5.78 18.04 10.80
C THR A 75 6.90 18.44 9.87
N TYR A 76 7.27 19.70 9.86
CA TYR A 76 8.33 20.20 8.99
C TYR A 76 9.34 21.01 9.80
N GLU A 77 10.61 20.87 9.43
CA GLU A 77 11.74 21.58 10.00
C GLU A 77 12.63 22.08 8.86
N VAL A 78 12.92 23.38 8.85
CA VAL A 78 13.77 24.04 7.87
C VAL A 78 15.15 24.24 8.49
N LYS A 79 16.15 23.53 7.97
CA LYS A 79 17.56 23.68 8.35
C LYS A 79 18.39 24.07 7.15
N ASP A 80 19.10 25.20 7.22
CA ASP A 80 20.13 25.60 6.25
C ASP A 80 19.74 25.42 4.77
N LYS A 81 18.50 25.81 4.41
CA LYS A 81 17.87 25.71 3.06
C LYS A 81 17.29 24.33 2.67
N GLN A 82 17.34 23.34 3.55
CA GLN A 82 16.65 22.05 3.40
C GLN A 82 15.40 22.00 4.28
N VAL A 83 14.28 21.58 3.70
CA VAL A 83 13.01 21.37 4.41
C VAL A 83 12.83 19.86 4.60
N ILE A 84 12.88 19.42 5.85
CA ILE A 84 12.63 18.03 6.24
C ILE A 84 11.16 17.94 6.63
N VAL A 85 10.37 17.20 5.86
CA VAL A 85 8.95 16.96 6.14
C VAL A 85 8.75 15.52 6.59
N ARG A 86 8.27 15.34 7.82
CA ARG A 86 7.91 14.07 8.41
C ARG A 86 6.41 13.91 8.39
N VAL A 87 5.91 12.89 7.71
CA VAL A 87 4.49 12.58 7.58
C VAL A 87 4.17 11.36 8.45
N ALA A 88 3.37 11.56 9.49
CA ALA A 88 2.80 10.51 10.31
C ALA A 88 1.42 10.15 9.79
N SER A 89 1.27 8.98 9.16
CA SER A 89 0.00 8.50 8.62
C SER A 89 -0.14 7.00 8.84
N LYS A 90 -1.31 6.56 9.34
CA LYS A 90 -1.66 5.14 9.58
C LYS A 90 -0.57 4.34 10.33
N GLY A 91 0.02 4.93 11.37
CA GLY A 91 1.04 4.31 12.22
C GLY A 91 2.44 4.23 11.60
N GLN A 92 2.66 4.77 10.41
CA GLN A 92 3.97 4.87 9.76
C GLN A 92 4.42 6.33 9.68
N ILE A 93 5.71 6.56 9.94
CA ILE A 93 6.34 7.87 9.78
C ILE A 93 7.24 7.81 8.55
N LYS A 94 6.91 8.59 7.53
CA LYS A 94 7.74 8.74 6.33
C LYS A 94 8.40 10.12 6.34
N THR A 95 9.71 10.13 6.15
CA THR A 95 10.50 11.37 6.10
C THR A 95 10.84 11.68 4.65
N TYR A 96 10.46 12.86 4.21
CA TYR A 96 10.76 13.41 2.89
C TYR A 96 11.67 14.63 3.07
N ARG A 97 12.69 14.74 2.24
CA ARG A 97 13.64 15.85 2.28
C ARG A 97 13.52 16.63 0.98
N TYR A 98 13.21 17.91 1.12
CA TYR A 98 13.09 18.85 0.00
C TYR A 98 14.15 19.92 0.13
N VAL A 99 14.65 20.43 -0.99
CA VAL A 99 15.48 21.63 -1.03
C VAL A 99 14.55 22.79 -1.33
N LYS A 100 14.64 23.90 -0.58
CA LYS A 100 13.82 25.09 -0.83
C LYS A 100 14.12 25.58 -2.25
N LYS A 101 13.18 25.37 -3.19
CA LYS A 101 13.31 25.87 -4.56
C LYS A 101 13.29 27.39 -4.45
N GLN A 102 14.40 28.05 -4.76
CA GLN A 102 14.41 29.49 -4.88
C GLN A 102 13.44 29.84 -6.02
N GLU A 103 12.35 30.54 -5.69
CA GLU A 103 11.55 31.23 -6.69
C GLU A 103 12.49 32.20 -7.42
N GLN A 104 12.73 31.94 -8.71
CA GLN A 104 13.28 32.95 -9.58
C GLN A 104 12.23 34.05 -9.70
N LYS A 105 12.61 35.24 -9.22
CA LYS A 105 11.89 36.51 -9.39
C LYS A 105 11.61 36.80 -10.86
#